data_AF-A0A8H6Y6K2-F1
#
_entry.id   AF-A0A8H6Y6K2-F1
#
_cell.length_a   1.000
_cell.length_b   1.000
_cell.length_c   1.000
_cell.angle_alpha   90.00
_cell.angle_beta   90.00
_cell.angle_gamma   90.00
#
_symmetry.space_group_name_H-M   'P 1'
#
loop_
_entity.id
_entity.type
_entity.pdbx_description
1 polymer ?
#
loop_
_entity_poly.entity_id
_entity_poly.type
_entity_poly.pdbx_seq_one_letter_code
_entity_poly.pdbx_strand_id
1 'polypeptide(L)'
;MPNLTVQPEEAYVAVIDKLKELVDPVNSTKDPAAIHVRAAALTGRLKSLSRAANSATRHTKNLTAAARHDMDQSHLGLQNLLYEKRHLEREIEKCRQFASVYQDIPLYTLEEFKLLAPPEARSDDVLSDEHQLLLNRLSFEFVERQRLDKMKKDLMQQKEELLKESKAKLNTMDSIKSQIETLVKVAADVQKKVDELALSIPIPAVDAEAPG
;
A
#
# COMPACT_ATOMS: atom_id res chain seq x y z
N MET A 1 40.94 2.82 43.41
CA MET A 1 40.83 4.00 44.30
C MET A 1 40.94 3.51 45.74
N PRO A 2 41.76 4.16 46.56
CA PRO A 2 42.43 3.54 47.70
C PRO A 2 41.51 3.33 48.90
N ASN A 3 41.78 2.19 49.55
CA ASN A 3 41.29 1.70 50.82
C ASN A 3 41.54 2.71 51.94
N LEU A 4 40.49 3.37 52.44
CA LEU A 4 40.57 4.26 53.61
C LEU A 4 39.24 4.35 54.37
N THR A 5 38.73 3.21 54.82
CA THR A 5 37.66 3.18 55.83
C THR A 5 38.15 2.30 56.97
N VAL A 6 38.80 2.91 57.96
CA VAL A 6 38.59 2.45 59.33
C VAL A 6 37.08 2.42 59.49
N GLN A 7 36.53 1.22 59.64
CA GLN A 7 35.09 0.97 59.61
C GLN A 7 34.45 1.92 60.63
N PRO A 8 33.52 2.81 60.24
CA PRO A 8 32.85 3.72 61.17
C PRO A 8 32.34 2.99 62.40
N GLU A 9 31.89 1.75 62.20
CA GLU A 9 31.46 0.79 63.21
C GLU A 9 32.51 0.54 64.31
N GLU A 10 33.77 0.29 63.96
CA GLU A 10 34.86 0.12 64.95
C GLU A 10 35.08 1.37 65.79
N ALA A 11 34.98 2.55 65.17
CA ALA A 11 35.10 3.82 65.88
C ALA A 11 33.90 4.11 66.80
N TYR A 12 32.69 3.66 66.43
CA TYR A 12 31.51 3.71 67.28
C TYR A 12 31.62 2.77 68.48
N VAL A 13 31.95 1.51 68.22
CA VAL A 13 32.12 0.47 69.24
C VAL A 13 33.18 0.90 70.25
N ALA A 14 34.32 1.40 69.80
CA ALA A 14 35.38 1.90 70.68
C ALA A 14 34.98 3.11 71.55
N VAL A 15 34.07 3.97 71.10
CA VAL A 15 33.55 5.10 71.91
C VAL A 15 32.50 4.61 72.91
N ILE A 16 31.66 3.66 72.50
CA ILE A 16 30.65 3.04 73.36
C ILE A 16 31.31 2.23 74.47
N ASP A 17 32.34 1.45 74.17
CA ASP A 17 33.05 0.64 75.17
C ASP A 17 33.77 1.54 76.20
N LYS A 18 34.39 2.63 75.75
CA LYS A 18 34.94 3.67 76.66
C LYS A 18 33.88 4.38 77.50
N LEU A 19 32.64 4.49 77.02
CA LEU A 19 31.53 5.00 77.82
C LEU A 19 31.07 3.97 78.86
N LYS A 20 31.05 2.67 78.52
CA LYS A 20 30.74 1.59 79.47
C LYS A 20 31.79 1.48 80.57
N GLU A 21 33.07 1.58 80.24
CA GLU A 21 34.18 1.58 81.20
C GLU A 21 34.04 2.67 82.28
N LEU A 22 33.40 3.80 81.95
CA LEU A 22 33.17 4.89 82.93
C LEU A 22 32.09 4.57 83.96
N VAL A 23 31.25 3.56 83.70
CA VAL A 23 30.16 3.11 84.58
C VAL A 23 30.62 1.97 85.50
N ASP A 24 31.82 1.42 85.29
CA ASP A 24 32.35 0.34 86.11
C ASP A 24 32.52 0.72 87.59
N PRO A 25 32.20 -0.18 88.54
CA PRO A 25 32.20 0.12 89.98
C PRO A 25 33.57 0.54 90.53
N VAL A 26 34.66 0.21 89.82
CA VAL A 26 36.05 0.61 90.15
C VAL A 26 36.27 2.13 90.00
N ASN A 27 35.47 2.81 89.17
CA ASN A 27 35.57 4.25 88.95
C ASN A 27 34.70 5.08 89.92
N SER A 28 33.90 4.43 90.77
CA SER A 28 32.98 5.08 91.73
C SER A 28 33.71 5.83 92.86
N THR A 29 35.00 5.58 93.05
CA THR A 29 35.88 6.27 94.02
C THR A 29 36.63 7.47 93.43
N LYS A 30 36.45 7.77 92.14
CA LYS A 30 37.14 8.88 91.45
C LYS A 30 36.35 10.20 91.55
N ASP A 31 37.04 11.32 91.37
CA ASP A 31 36.46 12.66 91.36
C ASP A 31 35.29 12.76 90.35
N PRO A 32 34.07 13.09 90.80
CA PRO A 32 32.89 13.18 89.93
C PRO A 32 33.05 14.21 88.82
N ALA A 33 33.78 15.31 89.05
CA ALA A 33 34.00 16.33 88.02
C ALA A 33 34.81 15.78 86.83
N ALA A 34 35.83 14.96 87.09
CA ALA A 34 36.66 14.34 86.07
C ALA A 34 35.89 13.32 85.20
N ILE A 35 34.96 12.58 85.81
CA ILE A 35 34.08 11.63 85.11
C ILE A 35 33.12 12.38 84.18
N HIS A 36 32.50 13.47 84.65
CA HIS A 36 31.60 14.28 83.83
C HIS A 36 32.29 14.88 82.60
N VAL A 37 33.52 15.41 82.76
CA VAL A 37 34.30 15.95 81.64
C VAL A 37 34.60 14.87 80.60
N ARG A 38 35.00 13.67 81.04
CA ARG A 38 35.31 12.56 80.12
C ARG A 38 34.05 12.03 79.42
N ALA A 39 32.94 11.89 80.13
CA ALA A 39 31.65 11.49 79.55
C ALA A 39 31.14 12.52 78.52
N ALA A 40 31.28 13.81 78.81
CA ALA A 40 30.93 14.89 77.88
C ALA A 40 31.78 14.83 76.60
N ALA A 41 33.09 14.59 76.73
CA ALA A 41 33.99 14.45 75.57
C ALA A 41 33.65 13.23 74.70
N LEU A 42 33.39 12.06 75.31
CA LEU A 42 33.00 10.85 74.59
C LEU A 42 31.62 11.00 73.92
N THR A 43 30.65 11.64 74.59
CA THR A 43 29.34 11.94 74.01
C THR A 43 29.45 12.93 72.85
N GLY A 44 30.34 13.93 72.97
CA GLY A 44 30.66 14.86 71.88
C GLY A 44 31.22 14.15 70.66
N ARG A 45 32.14 13.20 70.86
CA ARG A 45 32.71 12.35 69.81
C ARG A 45 31.69 11.41 69.18
N LEU A 46 30.78 10.83 69.97
CA LEU A 46 29.68 10.01 69.45
C LEU A 46 28.74 10.83 68.56
N LYS A 47 28.38 12.05 68.99
CA LYS A 47 27.57 12.98 68.19
C LYS A 47 28.26 13.39 66.89
N SER A 48 29.58 13.60 66.88
CA SER A 48 30.31 13.92 65.65
C SER A 48 30.35 12.74 64.68
N LEU A 49 30.57 11.52 65.19
CA LEU A 49 30.50 10.29 64.38
C LEU A 49 29.11 10.10 63.77
N SER A 50 28.03 10.41 64.53
CA SER A 50 26.64 10.36 64.04
C SER A 50 26.36 11.35 62.93
N ARG A 51 26.82 12.60 63.08
CA ARG A 51 26.70 13.59 62.01
C ARG A 51 27.49 13.18 60.77
N ALA A 52 28.69 12.64 60.93
CA ALA A 52 29.51 12.17 59.81
C ALA A 52 28.82 11.01 59.05
N ALA A 53 28.31 10.00 59.76
CA ALA A 53 27.60 8.88 59.15
C ALA A 53 26.31 9.32 58.42
N ASN A 54 25.54 10.22 59.04
CA ASN A 54 24.33 10.77 58.43
C ASN A 54 24.64 11.63 57.20
N SER A 55 25.74 12.41 57.23
CA SER A 55 26.20 13.19 56.09
C SER A 55 26.66 12.30 54.93
N ALA A 56 27.46 11.26 55.21
CA ALA A 56 27.87 10.28 54.22
C ALA A 56 26.68 9.57 53.58
N THR A 57 25.70 9.14 54.39
CA THR A 57 24.47 8.51 53.89
C THR A 57 23.69 9.45 52.98
N ARG A 58 23.53 10.72 53.36
CA ARG A 58 22.87 11.74 52.52
C ARG A 58 23.63 11.98 51.22
N HIS A 59 24.96 12.03 51.28
CA HIS A 59 25.80 12.21 50.10
C HIS A 59 25.62 11.05 49.11
N THR A 60 25.71 9.80 49.58
CA THR A 60 25.48 8.62 48.73
C THR A 60 24.07 8.61 48.15
N LYS A 61 23.04 8.93 48.94
CA LYS A 61 21.66 9.04 48.44
C LYS A 61 21.54 10.08 47.32
N ASN A 62 22.16 11.24 47.48
CA ASN A 62 22.14 12.29 46.46
C ASN A 62 22.88 11.87 45.19
N LEU A 63 24.05 11.21 45.31
CA LEU A 63 24.79 10.69 44.17
C LEU A 63 23.99 9.64 43.40
N THR A 64 23.37 8.69 44.10
CA THR A 64 22.52 7.66 43.47
C THR A 64 21.27 8.28 42.83
N ALA A 65 20.67 9.29 43.47
CA ALA A 65 19.52 10.00 42.90
C ALA A 65 19.89 10.77 41.62
N ALA A 66 21.05 11.43 41.60
CA ALA A 66 21.55 12.11 40.39
C ALA A 66 21.82 11.12 39.25
N ALA A 67 22.54 10.02 39.54
CA ALA A 67 22.80 8.99 38.53
C ALA A 67 21.51 8.34 38.00
N ARG A 68 20.51 8.12 38.86
CA ARG A 68 19.17 7.64 38.44
C ARG A 68 18.49 8.66 37.53
N HIS A 69 18.55 9.95 37.88
CA HIS A 69 17.95 11.00 37.05
C HIS A 69 18.57 11.05 35.65
N ASP A 70 19.89 10.98 35.54
CA ASP A 70 20.59 10.98 34.25
C ASP A 70 20.23 9.76 33.40
N MET A 71 20.09 8.60 34.04
CA MET A 71 19.60 7.37 33.40
C MET A 71 18.16 7.54 32.89
N ASP A 72 17.26 8.09 33.71
CA ASP A 72 15.86 8.30 33.33
C ASP A 72 15.73 9.29 32.16
N GLN A 73 16.53 10.36 32.14
CA GLN A 73 16.61 11.30 31.02
C GLN A 73 17.09 10.62 29.73
N SER A 74 18.15 9.81 29.83
CA SER A 74 18.67 9.05 28.69
C SER A 74 17.65 8.04 28.16
N HIS A 75 16.92 7.38 29.06
CA HIS A 75 15.86 6.45 28.71
C HIS A 75 14.69 7.16 28.00
N LEU A 76 14.30 8.35 28.46
CA LEU A 76 13.29 9.17 27.78
C LEU A 76 13.74 9.56 26.36
N GLY A 77 15.01 9.97 26.20
CA GLY A 77 15.60 10.24 24.89
C GLY A 77 15.54 9.03 23.95
N LEU A 78 15.87 7.84 24.45
CA LEU A 78 15.75 6.59 23.69
C LEU A 78 14.30 6.31 23.28
N GLN A 79 13.33 6.49 24.17
CA GLN A 79 11.92 6.27 23.83
C GLN A 79 11.43 7.22 22.73
N ASN A 80 11.87 8.49 22.75
CA ASN A 80 11.56 9.45 21.70
C ASN A 80 12.11 8.99 20.34
N LEU A 81 13.38 8.57 20.30
CA LEU A 81 14.01 8.06 19.06
C LEU A 81 13.33 6.78 18.55
N LEU A 82 12.95 5.87 19.45
CA LEU A 82 12.21 4.67 19.07
C LEU A 82 10.82 5.00 18.52
N TYR A 83 10.15 6.02 19.06
CA TYR A 83 8.89 6.50 18.52
C TYR A 83 9.07 7.06 17.11
N GLU A 84 10.06 7.95 16.93
CA GLU A 84 10.38 8.55 15.63
C GLU A 84 10.74 7.49 14.59
N LYS A 85 11.61 6.54 14.94
CA LYS A 85 11.95 5.40 14.08
C LYS A 85 10.70 4.64 13.63
N ARG A 86 9.83 4.24 14.57
CA ARG A 86 8.59 3.53 14.22
C ARG A 86 7.66 4.37 13.37
N HIS A 87 7.62 5.69 13.57
CA HIS A 87 6.82 6.58 12.73
C HIS A 87 7.34 6.61 11.31
N LEU A 88 8.65 6.81 11.12
CA LEU A 88 9.29 6.80 9.81
C LEU A 88 9.13 5.45 9.11
N GLU A 89 9.30 4.33 9.82
CA GLU A 89 9.06 2.99 9.25
C GLU A 89 7.63 2.84 8.73
N ARG A 90 6.62 3.35 9.47
CA ARG A 90 5.22 3.34 9.01
C ARG A 90 5.01 4.23 7.79
N GLU A 91 5.61 5.42 7.75
CA GLU A 91 5.48 6.31 6.58
C GLU A 91 6.18 5.72 5.35
N ILE A 92 7.37 5.13 5.51
CA ILE A 92 8.06 4.42 4.43
C ILE A 92 7.20 3.28 3.90
N GLU A 93 6.59 2.49 4.77
CA GLU A 93 5.72 1.39 4.36
C GLU A 93 4.48 1.89 3.61
N LYS A 94 3.85 2.98 4.07
CA LYS A 94 2.76 3.63 3.33
C LYS A 94 3.20 4.10 1.94
N CYS A 95 4.38 4.70 1.82
CA CYS A 95 4.93 5.12 0.54
C CYS A 95 5.23 3.92 -0.38
N ARG A 96 5.70 2.79 0.17
CA ARG A 96 5.98 1.56 -0.59
C ARG A 96 4.71 0.86 -1.05
N GLN A 97 3.64 0.93 -0.26
CA GLN A 97 2.31 0.41 -0.61
C GLN A 97 1.61 1.25 -1.68
N PHE A 98 2.23 2.33 -2.17
CA PHE A 98 1.73 3.04 -3.33
C PHE A 98 1.82 2.13 -4.56
N ALA A 99 0.71 1.45 -4.85
CA ALA A 99 0.51 0.72 -6.08
C ALA A 99 -0.07 1.66 -7.13
N SER A 100 0.69 1.90 -8.19
CA SER A 100 0.22 2.64 -9.36
C SER A 100 -0.37 1.66 -10.38
N VAL A 101 -1.47 2.06 -11.01
CA VAL A 101 -2.20 1.25 -12.00
C VAL A 101 -1.30 0.76 -13.15
N TYR A 102 -0.20 1.46 -13.46
CA TYR A 102 0.71 1.08 -14.54
C TYR A 102 1.41 -0.26 -14.31
N GLN A 103 1.52 -0.73 -13.07
CA GLN A 103 2.22 -1.99 -12.74
C GLN A 103 1.45 -3.23 -13.20
N ASP A 104 0.13 -3.14 -13.32
CA ASP A 104 -0.74 -4.26 -13.67
C ASP A 104 -1.16 -4.28 -15.15
N ILE A 105 -0.67 -3.32 -15.96
CA ILE A 105 -1.05 -3.22 -17.37
C ILE A 105 -0.24 -4.25 -18.17
N PRO A 106 -0.89 -5.10 -18.99
CA PRO A 106 -0.17 -5.94 -19.94
C PRO A 106 0.46 -5.03 -21.00
N LEU A 107 1.79 -4.99 -21.02
CA LEU A 107 2.59 -4.24 -21.98
C LEU A 107 3.21 -5.20 -23.00
N TYR A 108 3.49 -4.71 -24.20
CA TYR A 108 4.38 -5.40 -25.14
C TYR A 108 5.70 -5.81 -24.47
N THR A 109 6.21 -6.97 -24.85
CA THR A 109 7.50 -7.46 -24.39
C THR A 109 8.63 -6.53 -24.82
N LEU A 110 9.79 -6.64 -24.18
CA LEU A 110 10.92 -5.75 -24.47
C LEU A 110 11.44 -5.95 -25.90
N GLU A 111 11.38 -7.18 -26.42
CA GLU A 111 11.75 -7.50 -27.80
C GLU A 111 10.78 -6.88 -28.82
N GLU A 112 9.48 -7.04 -28.59
CA GLU A 112 8.44 -6.45 -29.44
C GLU A 112 8.51 -4.93 -29.43
N PHE A 113 8.73 -4.32 -28.26
CA PHE A 113 8.93 -2.87 -28.14
C PHE A 113 10.14 -2.40 -28.96
N LYS A 114 11.29 -3.07 -28.85
CA LYS A 114 12.48 -2.69 -29.64
C LYS A 114 12.25 -2.78 -31.14
N LEU A 115 11.42 -3.71 -31.60
CA LEU A 115 11.12 -3.90 -33.02
C LEU A 115 10.08 -2.89 -33.54
N LEU A 116 8.98 -2.70 -32.81
CA LEU A 116 7.79 -1.97 -33.25
C LEU A 116 7.80 -0.49 -32.86
N ALA A 117 8.52 -0.11 -31.79
CA ALA A 117 8.51 1.26 -31.32
C ALA A 117 9.24 2.21 -32.29
N PRO A 118 8.81 3.48 -32.38
CA PRO A 118 9.49 4.50 -33.16
C PRO A 118 10.96 4.65 -32.75
N PRO A 119 11.87 5.01 -33.69
CA PRO A 119 13.29 5.17 -33.41
C PRO A 119 13.60 6.17 -32.29
N GLU A 120 12.78 7.22 -32.16
CA GLU A 120 12.87 8.23 -31.10
C GLU A 120 12.66 7.65 -29.68
N ALA A 121 11.83 6.60 -29.56
CA ALA A 121 11.50 5.96 -28.29
C ALA A 121 12.47 4.84 -27.89
N ARG A 122 13.47 4.52 -28.74
CA ARG A 122 14.45 3.44 -28.55
C ARG A 122 15.90 3.89 -28.73
N SER A 123 16.19 5.16 -28.46
CA SER A 123 17.59 5.63 -28.46
C SER A 123 18.41 4.88 -27.41
N ASP A 124 19.72 4.76 -27.63
CA ASP A 124 20.61 4.03 -26.71
C ASP A 124 20.60 4.63 -25.30
N ASP A 125 20.50 5.97 -25.19
CA ASP A 125 20.37 6.68 -23.91
C ASP A 125 19.10 6.25 -23.16
N VAL A 126 17.97 6.14 -23.86
CA VAL A 126 16.69 5.70 -23.30
C VAL A 126 16.73 4.22 -22.90
N LEU A 127 17.39 3.37 -23.69
CA LEU A 127 17.51 1.94 -23.38
C LEU A 127 18.40 1.67 -22.16
N SER A 128 19.29 2.61 -21.83
CA SER A 128 20.18 2.50 -20.67
C SER A 128 19.52 2.90 -19.34
N ASP A 129 18.51 3.78 -19.38
CA ASP A 129 17.76 4.23 -18.20
C ASP A 129 16.43 3.47 -18.08
N GLU A 130 16.32 2.63 -17.04
CA GLU A 130 15.12 1.83 -16.77
C GLU A 130 13.85 2.67 -16.62
N HIS A 131 13.94 3.86 -16.02
CA HIS A 131 12.77 4.71 -15.81
C HIS A 131 12.28 5.30 -17.13
N GLN A 132 13.19 5.82 -17.95
CA GLN A 132 12.87 6.37 -19.27
C GLN A 132 12.35 5.27 -20.20
N LEU A 133 12.96 4.08 -20.15
CA LEU A 133 12.47 2.92 -20.88
C LEU A 133 11.03 2.57 -20.52
N LEU A 134 10.67 2.55 -19.23
CA LEU A 134 9.30 2.26 -18.80
C LEU A 134 8.31 3.34 -19.27
N LEU A 135 8.67 4.62 -19.15
CA LEU A 135 7.83 5.72 -19.63
C LEU A 135 7.57 5.62 -21.14
N ASN A 136 8.60 5.35 -21.93
CA ASN A 136 8.46 5.20 -23.38
C ASN A 136 7.66 3.95 -23.76
N ARG A 137 7.81 2.84 -23.03
CA ARG A 137 6.96 1.65 -23.21
C ARG A 137 5.49 1.94 -22.92
N LEU A 138 5.18 2.67 -21.85
CA LEU A 138 3.82 3.07 -21.51
C LEU A 138 3.23 4.03 -22.55
N SER A 139 4.02 4.99 -23.03
CA SER A 139 3.60 5.94 -24.07
C SER A 139 3.29 5.21 -25.39
N PHE A 140 4.16 4.28 -25.79
CA PHE A 140 3.93 3.45 -26.98
C PHE A 140 2.66 2.62 -26.87
N GLU A 141 2.47 1.93 -25.74
CA GLU A 141 1.25 1.14 -25.48
C GLU A 141 -0.01 2.01 -25.56
N PHE A 142 0.03 3.22 -24.99
CA PHE A 142 -1.08 4.16 -25.04
C PHE A 142 -1.46 4.54 -26.48
N VAL A 143 -0.45 4.88 -27.31
CA VAL A 143 -0.66 5.22 -28.72
C VAL A 143 -1.22 4.03 -29.50
N GLU A 144 -0.68 2.82 -29.30
CA GLU A 144 -1.18 1.62 -29.97
C GLU A 144 -2.61 1.28 -29.56
N ARG A 145 -2.96 1.38 -28.27
CA ARG A 145 -4.34 1.17 -27.81
C ARG A 145 -5.30 2.20 -28.41
N GLN A 146 -4.89 3.45 -28.51
CA GLN A 146 -5.70 4.49 -29.15
C GLN A 146 -5.92 4.19 -30.64
N ARG A 147 -4.88 3.72 -31.34
CA ARG A 147 -4.95 3.31 -32.75
C ARG A 147 -5.91 2.12 -32.94
N LEU A 148 -5.80 1.10 -32.08
CA LEU A 148 -6.66 -0.09 -32.12
C LEU A 148 -8.12 0.23 -31.78
N ASP A 149 -8.37 1.09 -30.79
CA ASP A 149 -9.73 1.53 -30.44
C ASP A 149 -10.40 2.30 -31.58
N LYS A 150 -9.64 3.18 -32.24
CA LYS A 150 -10.12 3.88 -33.45
C LYS A 150 -10.46 2.88 -34.56
N MET A 151 -9.55 1.97 -34.88
CA MET A 151 -9.78 0.95 -35.91
C MET A 151 -10.99 0.07 -35.58
N LYS A 152 -11.18 -0.30 -34.32
CA LYS A 152 -12.36 -1.05 -33.85
C LYS A 152 -13.64 -0.26 -34.08
N LYS A 153 -13.67 1.03 -33.75
CA LYS A 153 -14.84 1.90 -33.98
C LYS A 153 -15.18 2.00 -35.46
N ASP A 154 -14.17 2.22 -36.30
CA ASP A 154 -14.34 2.31 -37.76
C ASP A 154 -14.90 0.98 -38.32
N LEU A 155 -14.37 -0.16 -37.89
CA LEU A 155 -14.86 -1.48 -38.29
C LEU A 155 -16.28 -1.78 -37.78
N MET A 156 -16.62 -1.35 -36.57
CA MET A 156 -17.99 -1.48 -36.04
C MET A 156 -18.97 -0.65 -36.87
N GLN A 157 -18.60 0.57 -37.26
CA GLN A 157 -19.43 1.40 -38.12
C GLN A 157 -19.63 0.75 -39.49
N GLN A 158 -18.57 0.26 -40.13
CA GLN A 158 -18.66 -0.45 -41.42
C GLN A 158 -19.56 -1.68 -41.32
N LYS A 159 -19.44 -2.45 -40.23
CA LYS A 159 -20.31 -3.61 -39.97
C LYS A 159 -21.78 -3.19 -39.87
N GLU A 160 -22.08 -2.11 -39.14
CA GLU A 160 -23.45 -1.61 -39.01
C GLU A 160 -24.03 -1.12 -40.34
N GLU A 161 -23.22 -0.44 -41.15
CA GLU A 161 -23.60 0.00 -42.50
C GLU A 161 -23.91 -1.18 -43.41
N LEU A 162 -23.05 -2.19 -43.45
CA LEU A 162 -23.26 -3.42 -44.22
C LEU A 162 -24.51 -4.19 -43.76
N LEU A 163 -24.78 -4.25 -42.45
CA LEU A 163 -25.99 -4.88 -41.93
C LEU A 163 -27.25 -4.12 -42.36
N LYS A 164 -27.22 -2.78 -42.37
CA LYS A 164 -28.32 -1.95 -42.88
C LYS A 164 -28.54 -2.17 -44.37
N GLU A 165 -27.46 -2.18 -45.16
CA GLU A 165 -27.53 -2.45 -46.60
C GLU A 165 -28.06 -3.86 -46.90
N SER A 166 -27.58 -4.87 -46.18
CA SER A 166 -28.07 -6.25 -46.30
C SER A 166 -29.57 -6.36 -45.98
N LYS A 167 -30.05 -5.67 -44.94
CA LYS A 167 -31.47 -5.64 -44.59
C LYS A 167 -32.30 -4.91 -45.65
N ALA A 168 -31.80 -3.80 -46.19
CA ALA A 168 -32.46 -3.09 -47.28
C ALA A 168 -32.57 -3.97 -48.54
N LYS A 169 -31.49 -4.65 -48.93
CA LYS A 169 -31.48 -5.61 -50.04
C LYS A 169 -32.47 -6.76 -49.83
N LEU A 170 -32.52 -7.33 -48.62
CA LEU A 170 -33.49 -8.37 -48.28
C LEU A 170 -34.93 -7.87 -48.44
N ASN A 171 -35.25 -6.69 -47.89
CA ASN A 171 -36.59 -6.10 -48.04
C ASN A 171 -36.95 -5.85 -49.52
N THR A 172 -36.00 -5.39 -50.34
CA THR A 172 -36.24 -5.21 -51.78
C THR A 172 -36.45 -6.54 -52.49
N MET A 173 -35.71 -7.60 -52.11
CA MET A 173 -35.88 -8.94 -52.66
C MET A 173 -37.25 -9.51 -52.31
N ASP A 174 -37.72 -9.35 -51.07
CA ASP A 174 -39.05 -9.77 -50.63
C ASP A 174 -40.16 -9.00 -51.37
N SER A 175 -39.95 -7.70 -51.62
CA SER A 175 -40.86 -6.90 -52.45
C SER A 175 -40.89 -7.36 -53.91
N ILE A 176 -39.76 -7.70 -54.51
CA ILE A 176 -39.69 -8.23 -55.89
C ILE A 176 -40.40 -9.58 -55.94
N LYS A 177 -40.15 -10.46 -54.95
CA LYS A 177 -40.79 -11.77 -54.85
C LYS A 177 -42.32 -11.65 -54.83
N SER A 178 -42.87 -10.75 -54.01
CA SER A 178 -44.33 -10.55 -53.93
C SER A 178 -44.93 -10.00 -55.23
N GLN A 179 -44.21 -9.11 -55.93
CA GLN A 179 -44.62 -8.63 -57.25
C GLN A 179 -44.61 -9.75 -58.31
N ILE A 180 -43.61 -10.63 -58.29
CA ILE A 180 -43.54 -11.80 -59.17
C ILE A 180 -44.70 -12.76 -58.87
N GLU A 181 -44.97 -13.08 -57.61
CA GLU A 181 -46.11 -13.92 -57.22
C GLU A 181 -47.44 -13.32 -57.72
N THR A 182 -47.59 -12.00 -57.62
CA THR A 182 -48.76 -11.29 -58.15
C THR A 182 -48.85 -11.39 -59.67
N LEU A 183 -47.73 -11.19 -60.38
CA LEU A 183 -47.67 -11.31 -61.85
C LEU A 183 -48.01 -12.73 -62.31
N VAL A 184 -47.46 -13.76 -61.65
CA VAL A 184 -47.76 -15.17 -61.95
C VAL A 184 -49.24 -15.45 -61.77
N LYS A 185 -49.86 -14.94 -60.70
CA LYS A 185 -51.30 -15.09 -60.47
C LYS A 185 -52.13 -14.42 -61.58
N VAL A 186 -51.80 -13.19 -61.94
CA VAL A 186 -52.48 -12.47 -63.04
C VAL A 186 -52.30 -13.20 -64.37
N ALA A 187 -51.09 -13.66 -64.69
CA ALA A 187 -50.81 -14.43 -65.90
C ALA A 187 -51.63 -15.73 -65.94
N ALA A 188 -51.72 -16.45 -64.81
CA ALA A 188 -52.55 -17.65 -64.71
C ALA A 188 -54.05 -17.35 -64.89
N ASP A 189 -54.55 -16.24 -64.35
CA ASP A 189 -55.95 -15.82 -64.53
C ASP A 189 -56.24 -15.39 -65.98
N VAL A 190 -55.29 -14.70 -66.63
CA VAL A 190 -55.38 -14.36 -68.06
C VAL A 190 -55.33 -15.61 -68.93
N GLN A 191 -54.44 -16.55 -68.64
CA GLN A 191 -54.36 -17.84 -69.35
C GLN A 191 -55.70 -18.57 -69.30
N LYS A 192 -56.32 -18.69 -68.12
CA LYS A 192 -57.66 -19.29 -67.97
C LYS A 192 -58.70 -18.59 -68.84
N LYS A 193 -58.73 -17.25 -68.83
CA LYS A 193 -59.66 -16.47 -69.68
C LYS A 193 -59.42 -16.68 -71.16
N VAL A 194 -58.16 -16.76 -71.59
CA VAL A 194 -57.80 -17.03 -72.99
C VAL A 194 -58.21 -18.45 -73.38
N ASP A 195 -57.99 -19.44 -72.53
CA ASP A 195 -58.42 -20.83 -72.77
C ASP A 195 -59.95 -20.94 -72.86
N GLU A 196 -60.69 -20.26 -71.97
CA GLU A 196 -62.15 -20.15 -72.03
C GLU A 196 -62.63 -19.50 -73.34
N LEU A 197 -61.96 -18.42 -73.78
CA LEU A 197 -62.28 -17.74 -75.03
C LEU A 197 -61.91 -18.58 -76.26
N ALA A 198 -60.80 -19.31 -76.23
CA ALA A 198 -60.38 -20.20 -77.31
C ALA A 198 -61.33 -21.40 -77.47
N LEU A 199 -61.91 -21.90 -76.38
CA LEU A 199 -62.99 -22.91 -76.40
C LEU A 199 -64.33 -22.35 -76.92
N SER A 200 -64.51 -21.02 -76.93
CA SER A 200 -65.72 -20.34 -77.39
C SER A 200 -65.69 -19.89 -78.86
N ILE A 201 -64.57 -20.09 -79.57
CA ILE A 201 -64.49 -19.84 -81.02
C ILE A 201 -65.27 -20.95 -81.73
N PRO A 202 -66.40 -20.64 -82.40
CA PRO A 202 -67.09 -21.62 -83.22
C PRO A 202 -66.17 -22.00 -84.38
N ILE A 203 -65.89 -23.29 -84.54
CA ILE A 203 -65.43 -23.82 -85.83
C ILE A 203 -66.47 -23.35 -86.86
N PRO A 204 -66.08 -22.63 -87.92
CA PRO A 204 -67.03 -22.32 -88.99
C PRO A 204 -67.54 -23.65 -89.54
N ALA A 205 -68.85 -23.86 -89.44
CA ALA A 205 -69.52 -24.87 -90.23
C ALA A 205 -69.25 -24.52 -91.70
N VAL A 206 -68.37 -25.30 -92.34
CA VAL A 206 -68.29 -25.32 -93.79
C VAL A 206 -69.50 -26.13 -94.25
N ASP A 207 -70.43 -25.41 -94.86
CA ASP A 207 -71.60 -25.95 -95.54
C ASP A 207 -71.21 -27.03 -96.55
N ALA A 208 -72.14 -27.96 -96.73
CA ALA A 208 -72.07 -29.08 -97.63
C ALA A 208 -72.00 -28.67 -99.11
N GLU A 209 -71.13 -29.35 -99.88
CA GLU A 209 -71.43 -29.75 -101.26
C GLU A 209 -70.57 -30.95 -101.69
N ALA A 210 -71.16 -32.15 -101.56
CA ALA A 210 -71.34 -33.22 -102.55
C ALA A 210 -70.19 -33.75 -103.48
N PRO A 211 -70.35 -34.97 -104.03
CA PRO A 211 -69.29 -35.95 -104.24
C PRO A 211 -68.74 -36.03 -105.67
N GLY A 212 -67.55 -36.61 -105.79
CA GLY A 212 -66.92 -37.06 -107.04
C GLY A 212 -65.77 -38.01 -106.74
#